data_AF-A0A7X2SUC0-F1
#
_entry.id   AF-A0A7X2SUC0-F1
#
_cell.length_a   1.000
_cell.length_b   1.000
_cell.length_c   1.000
_cell.angle_alpha   90.00
_cell.angle_beta   90.00
_cell.angle_gamma   90.00
#
_symmetry.space_group_name_H-M   'P 1'
#
loop_
_entity.id
_entity.type
_entity.pdbx_description
1 polymer ?
#
loop_
_entity_poly.entity_id
_entity_poly.type
_entity_poly.pdbx_seq_one_letter_code
_entity_poly.pdbx_strand_id
1 'polypeptide(L)'
;MKKFLMLFALTLSPAALAITPPAPDSFKQPEIFSNWLLNRCAGKAATDKAFTDDAFKSASAWLEVSHLPVEAFSDGDKLINAYLKMNLTGSVTGNFNMMKCTLLSQSQDAEALYNKYKK
;
A
#
# COMPACT_ATOMS: atom_id res chain seq x y z
N MET A 1 -34.04 48.87 -34.77
CA MET A 1 -33.87 48.79 -33.29
C MET A 1 -34.19 47.35 -32.91
N LYS A 2 -33.37 46.51 -32.27
CA LYS A 2 -32.26 46.69 -31.32
C LYS A 2 -31.22 45.59 -31.59
N LYS A 3 -29.95 45.97 -31.48
CA LYS A 3 -28.77 45.09 -31.46
C LYS A 3 -28.92 44.13 -30.27
N PHE A 4 -28.96 42.83 -30.49
CA PHE A 4 -28.78 41.86 -29.40
C PHE A 4 -27.28 41.68 -29.19
N LEU A 5 -26.79 42.32 -28.13
CA LEU A 5 -25.42 42.20 -27.64
C LEU A 5 -25.14 40.75 -27.24
N MET A 6 -23.94 40.30 -27.62
CA MET A 6 -23.26 39.11 -27.13
C MET A 6 -23.26 39.02 -25.60
N LEU A 7 -23.38 37.80 -25.08
CA LEU A 7 -22.77 37.39 -23.82
C LEU A 7 -22.15 36.00 -24.03
N PHE A 8 -20.90 36.00 -24.49
CA PHE A 8 -20.05 34.82 -24.46
C PHE A 8 -19.61 34.65 -23.00
N ALA A 9 -20.38 33.88 -22.22
CA ALA A 9 -19.98 33.50 -20.88
C ALA A 9 -18.79 32.54 -20.99
N LEU A 10 -17.57 33.08 -20.86
CA LEU A 10 -16.37 32.29 -20.61
C LEU A 10 -16.55 31.55 -19.29
N THR A 11 -16.99 30.30 -19.37
CA THR A 11 -16.94 29.35 -18.26
C THR A 11 -15.47 29.00 -18.02
N LEU A 12 -14.79 29.84 -17.24
CA LEU A 12 -13.55 29.47 -16.55
C LEU A 12 -13.91 28.32 -15.60
N SER A 13 -13.85 27.09 -16.09
CA SER A 13 -13.83 25.92 -15.22
C SER A 13 -12.55 26.03 -14.39
N PRO A 14 -12.62 26.02 -13.05
CA PRO A 14 -11.42 25.83 -12.27
C PRO A 14 -10.83 24.51 -12.73
N ALA A 15 -9.60 24.51 -13.24
CA ALA A 15 -8.85 23.29 -13.38
C ALA A 15 -8.66 22.73 -11.96
N ALA A 16 -9.62 21.91 -11.52
CA ALA A 16 -9.45 21.12 -10.32
C ALA A 16 -8.19 20.30 -10.56
N LEU A 17 -7.15 20.56 -9.76
CA LEU A 17 -5.93 19.77 -9.79
C LEU A 17 -6.34 18.33 -9.45
N ALA A 18 -6.53 17.50 -10.48
CA ALA A 18 -6.84 16.10 -10.30
C ALA A 18 -5.64 15.44 -9.63
N ILE A 19 -5.81 14.91 -8.42
CA ILE A 19 -4.79 14.12 -7.74
C ILE A 19 -4.72 12.78 -8.48
N THR A 20 -3.72 12.62 -9.36
CA THR A 20 -3.44 11.36 -10.05
C THR A 20 -2.38 10.59 -9.27
N PRO A 21 -2.72 9.47 -8.61
CA PRO A 21 -1.72 8.66 -7.93
C PRO A 21 -0.79 8.02 -8.96
N PRO A 22 0.48 7.75 -8.60
CA PRO A 22 1.36 6.94 -9.42
C PRO A 22 0.77 5.53 -9.61
N ALA A 23 0.96 4.96 -10.79
CA ALA A 23 0.59 3.57 -11.04
C ALA A 23 1.51 2.62 -10.25
N PRO A 24 1.04 1.44 -9.78
CA PRO A 24 1.84 0.51 -8.98
C PRO A 24 3.16 0.07 -9.64
N ASP A 25 3.20 -0.07 -10.95
CA ASP A 25 4.38 -0.45 -11.74
C ASP A 25 5.43 0.67 -11.89
N SER A 26 5.10 1.91 -11.50
CA SER A 26 6.05 3.02 -11.49
C SER A 26 6.97 3.04 -10.26
N PHE A 27 6.69 2.20 -9.25
CA PHE A 27 7.51 2.05 -8.05
C PHE A 27 8.71 1.14 -8.28
N LYS A 28 9.76 1.29 -7.48
CA LYS A 28 10.91 0.37 -7.53
C LYS A 28 10.50 -0.98 -6.96
N GLN A 29 11.10 -2.06 -7.47
CA GLN A 29 10.81 -3.43 -7.04
C GLN A 29 10.91 -3.68 -5.52
N PRO A 30 11.87 -3.11 -4.76
CA PRO A 30 11.87 -3.20 -3.30
C PRO A 30 10.65 -2.53 -2.66
N GLU A 31 10.22 -1.37 -3.18
CA GLU A 31 9.06 -0.61 -2.69
C GLU A 31 7.76 -1.38 -2.96
N ILE A 32 7.64 -2.00 -4.13
CA ILE A 32 6.53 -2.89 -4.48
C ILE A 32 6.41 -4.04 -3.47
N PHE A 33 7.52 -4.70 -3.14
CA PHE A 33 7.53 -5.79 -2.15
C PHE A 33 7.20 -5.29 -0.74
N SER A 34 7.76 -4.15 -0.33
CA SER A 34 7.41 -3.49 0.94
C SER A 34 5.92 -3.14 1.04
N ASN A 35 5.33 -2.64 -0.05
CA ASN A 35 3.91 -2.31 -0.10
C ASN A 35 3.03 -3.58 -0.04
N TRP A 36 3.45 -4.65 -0.70
CA TRP A 36 2.81 -5.97 -0.56
C TRP A 36 2.83 -6.44 0.91
N LEU A 37 4.00 -6.39 1.57
CA LEU A 37 4.14 -6.78 2.98
C LEU A 37 3.22 -5.96 3.89
N LEU A 38 3.19 -4.64 3.68
CA LEU A 38 2.36 -3.72 4.46
C LEU A 38 0.88 -4.04 4.33
N ASN A 39 0.37 -4.16 3.11
CA ASN A 39 -1.05 -4.43 2.85
C ASN A 39 -1.45 -5.82 3.32
N ARG A 40 -0.61 -6.84 3.07
CA ARG A 40 -0.86 -8.21 3.52
C ARG A 40 -0.85 -8.31 5.05
N CYS A 41 0.06 -7.60 5.71
CA CYS A 41 0.11 -7.51 7.17
C CYS A 41 -1.11 -6.82 7.75
N ALA A 42 -1.50 -5.66 7.21
CA ALA A 42 -2.66 -4.91 7.66
C ALA A 42 -3.94 -5.75 7.58
N GLY A 43 -4.15 -6.46 6.47
CA GLY A 43 -5.30 -7.35 6.30
C GLY A 43 -5.33 -8.52 7.29
N LYS A 44 -4.16 -9.10 7.64
CA LYS A 44 -4.04 -10.15 8.67
C LYS A 44 -4.24 -9.64 10.09
N ALA A 45 -3.92 -8.38 10.34
CA ALA A 45 -3.99 -7.79 11.67
C ALA A 45 -5.39 -7.24 12.00
N ALA A 46 -6.23 -7.05 10.98
CA ALA A 46 -7.59 -6.56 11.09
C ALA A 46 -8.58 -7.67 11.48
N THR A 47 -9.66 -7.26 12.14
CA THR A 47 -10.81 -8.12 12.46
C THR A 47 -12.02 -7.83 11.56
N ASP A 48 -12.01 -6.68 10.87
CA ASP A 48 -13.08 -6.27 9.97
C ASP A 48 -12.90 -6.93 8.59
N LYS A 49 -13.93 -7.67 8.15
CA LYS A 49 -13.87 -8.43 6.90
C LYS A 49 -13.73 -7.52 5.67
N ALA A 50 -14.43 -6.38 5.64
CA ALA A 50 -14.39 -5.49 4.49
C ALA A 50 -12.98 -4.91 4.29
N PHE A 51 -12.35 -4.49 5.38
CA PHE A 51 -10.97 -4.03 5.38
C PHE A 51 -9.98 -5.15 5.05
N THR A 52 -10.15 -6.36 5.60
CA THR A 52 -9.29 -7.50 5.27
C THR A 52 -9.36 -7.83 3.77
N ASP A 53 -10.56 -7.87 3.18
CA ASP A 53 -10.75 -8.13 1.76
C ASP A 53 -10.10 -7.04 0.89
N ASP A 54 -10.26 -5.77 1.28
CA ASP A 54 -9.66 -4.62 0.58
C ASP A 54 -8.13 -4.64 0.64
N ALA A 55 -7.56 -4.85 1.84
CA ALA A 55 -6.13 -4.92 2.05
C ALA A 55 -5.50 -6.09 1.28
N PHE A 56 -6.18 -7.24 1.19
CA PHE A 56 -5.69 -8.37 0.41
C PHE A 56 -5.77 -8.14 -1.10
N LYS A 57 -6.83 -7.50 -1.60
CA LYS A 57 -6.89 -7.06 -3.01
C LYS A 57 -5.78 -6.06 -3.34
N SER A 58 -5.53 -5.12 -2.43
CA SER A 58 -4.43 -4.15 -2.55
C SER A 58 -3.07 -4.84 -2.58
N ALA A 59 -2.83 -5.82 -1.70
CA ALA A 59 -1.63 -6.65 -1.75
C ALA A 59 -1.50 -7.40 -3.09
N SER A 60 -2.59 -7.96 -3.62
CA SER A 60 -2.57 -8.62 -4.93
C SER A 60 -2.18 -7.67 -6.08
N ALA A 61 -2.54 -6.39 -6.02
CA ALA A 61 -2.10 -5.42 -7.03
C ALA A 61 -0.58 -5.21 -7.01
N TRP A 62 0.05 -5.21 -5.84
CA TRP A 62 1.52 -5.16 -5.73
C TRP A 62 2.19 -6.46 -6.16
N LEU A 63 1.55 -7.60 -5.90
CA LEU A 63 2.03 -8.91 -6.36
C LEU A 63 2.10 -8.97 -7.88
N GLU A 64 1.07 -8.47 -8.57
CA GLU A 64 0.95 -8.48 -10.04
C GLU A 64 2.12 -7.77 -10.74
N VAL A 65 2.60 -6.66 -10.17
CA VAL A 65 3.67 -5.84 -10.76
C VAL A 65 5.06 -6.18 -10.21
N SER A 66 5.16 -7.20 -9.35
CA SER A 66 6.44 -7.64 -8.80
C SER A 66 7.14 -8.63 -9.72
N HIS A 67 8.45 -8.51 -9.82
CA HIS A 67 9.31 -9.45 -10.54
C HIS A 67 9.84 -10.57 -9.65
N LEU A 68 9.47 -10.59 -8.36
CA LEU A 68 9.87 -11.64 -7.44
C LEU A 68 9.10 -12.94 -7.71
N PRO A 69 9.73 -14.10 -7.46
CA PRO A 69 9.03 -15.37 -7.54
C PRO A 69 8.04 -15.56 -6.37
N VAL A 70 7.04 -16.45 -6.53
CA VAL A 70 5.96 -16.66 -5.56
C VAL A 70 6.47 -17.08 -4.16
N GLU A 71 7.65 -17.70 -4.10
CA GLU A 71 8.32 -18.10 -2.87
C GLU A 71 8.68 -16.90 -1.99
N ALA A 72 9.01 -15.74 -2.58
CA ALA A 72 9.30 -14.51 -1.83
C ALA A 72 8.09 -14.06 -0.99
N PHE A 73 6.89 -14.21 -1.55
CA PHE A 73 5.63 -13.88 -0.90
C PHE A 73 5.20 -14.93 0.11
N SER A 74 5.48 -16.21 -0.17
CA SER A 74 5.25 -17.29 0.79
C SER A 74 6.12 -17.14 2.04
N ASP A 75 7.40 -16.80 1.87
CA ASP A 75 8.31 -16.47 2.97
C ASP A 75 7.94 -15.11 3.62
N GLY A 76 7.45 -14.16 2.84
CA GLY A 76 6.91 -12.88 3.32
C GLY A 76 5.73 -13.07 4.26
N ASP A 77 4.80 -14.00 3.97
CA ASP A 77 3.67 -14.32 4.85
C ASP A 77 4.15 -14.88 6.20
N LYS A 78 5.22 -15.69 6.20
CA LYS A 78 5.85 -16.18 7.44
C LYS A 78 6.45 -15.03 8.25
N LEU A 79 7.14 -14.10 7.58
CA LEU A 79 7.72 -12.92 8.22
C LEU A 79 6.64 -12.00 8.82
N ILE A 80 5.51 -11.80 8.11
CA ILE A 80 4.34 -11.10 8.63
C ILE A 80 3.84 -11.75 9.92
N ASN A 81 3.68 -13.08 9.93
CA ASN A 81 3.20 -13.79 11.11
C ASN A 81 4.17 -13.65 12.29
N ALA A 82 5.48 -13.51 12.05
CA ALA A 82 6.46 -13.25 13.10
C ALA A 82 6.31 -11.83 13.69
N TYR A 83 6.18 -10.81 12.83
CA TYR A 83 5.99 -9.42 13.28
C TYR A 83 4.69 -9.23 14.05
N LEU A 84 3.58 -9.85 13.62
CA LEU A 84 2.29 -9.72 14.30
C LEU A 84 2.29 -10.29 15.73
N LYS A 85 3.17 -11.26 16.02
CA LYS A 85 3.36 -11.85 17.36
C LYS A 85 4.18 -10.98 18.30
N MET A 86 4.83 -9.92 17.82
CA MET A 86 5.60 -9.03 18.69
C MET A 86 4.68 -8.34 19.71
N ASN A 87 5.18 -8.16 20.92
CA ASN A 87 4.52 -7.35 21.94
C ASN A 87 5.09 -5.94 21.86
N LEU A 88 4.30 -4.99 21.35
CA LEU A 88 4.63 -3.57 21.35
C LEU A 88 3.81 -2.87 22.44
N THR A 89 4.45 -1.97 23.16
CA THR A 89 3.82 -1.15 24.21
C THR A 89 4.15 0.33 23.98
N GLY A 90 3.31 1.22 24.50
CA GLY A 90 3.53 2.66 24.41
C GLY A 90 2.89 3.40 25.57
N SER A 91 2.89 4.73 25.49
CA SER A 91 2.22 5.61 26.47
C SER A 91 0.70 5.48 26.48
N VAL A 92 0.13 4.85 25.45
CA VAL A 92 -1.31 4.55 25.33
C VAL A 92 -1.50 3.04 25.22
N THR A 93 -2.62 2.54 25.74
CA THR A 93 -2.97 1.12 25.65
C THR A 93 -3.35 0.76 24.21
N GLY A 94 -2.76 -0.32 23.68
CA GLY A 94 -3.12 -0.85 22.37
C GLY A 94 -2.21 -2.00 21.94
N ASN A 95 -2.62 -2.75 20.92
CA ASN A 95 -1.83 -3.85 20.35
C ASN A 95 -0.80 -3.37 19.32
N PHE A 96 -0.91 -2.11 18.86
CA PHE A 96 -0.04 -1.50 17.86
C PHE A 96 0.15 -2.33 16.59
N ASN A 97 -0.89 -3.06 16.17
CA ASN A 97 -0.84 -3.96 15.02
C ASN A 97 -0.40 -3.26 13.72
N MET A 98 -0.93 -2.07 13.47
CA MET A 98 -0.52 -1.28 12.30
C MET A 98 0.96 -0.86 12.39
N MET A 99 1.45 -0.52 13.59
CA MET A 99 2.87 -0.20 13.80
C MET A 99 3.75 -1.41 13.46
N LYS A 100 3.38 -2.62 13.88
CA LYS A 100 4.10 -3.86 13.52
C LYS A 100 4.21 -4.01 12.01
N CYS A 101 3.14 -3.72 11.27
CA CYS A 101 3.13 -3.78 9.81
C CYS A 101 3.99 -2.70 9.15
N THR A 102 3.94 -1.47 9.64
CA THR A 102 4.79 -0.37 9.13
C THR A 102 6.27 -0.58 9.43
N LEU A 103 6.59 -1.15 10.60
CA LEU A 103 7.95 -1.54 10.97
C LEU A 103 8.44 -2.69 10.08
N LEU A 104 7.61 -3.71 9.85
CA LEU A 104 7.91 -4.80 8.94
C LEU A 104 8.25 -4.31 7.53
N SER A 105 7.40 -3.47 6.93
CA SER A 105 7.58 -3.06 5.53
C SER A 105 8.85 -2.23 5.30
N GLN A 106 9.48 -1.74 6.37
CA GLN A 106 10.70 -0.91 6.34
C GLN A 106 11.89 -1.59 7.03
N SER A 107 11.77 -2.87 7.42
CA SER A 107 12.80 -3.53 8.22
C SER A 107 13.93 -4.09 7.37
N GLN A 108 15.08 -4.30 8.02
CA GLN A 108 16.20 -5.04 7.43
C GLN A 108 15.81 -6.49 7.09
N ASP A 109 14.84 -7.09 7.81
CA ASP A 109 14.34 -8.43 7.48
C ASP A 109 13.60 -8.44 6.15
N ALA A 110 12.77 -7.42 5.88
CA ALA A 110 12.08 -7.27 4.60
C ALA A 110 13.08 -7.02 3.47
N GLU A 111 14.10 -6.19 3.70
CA GLU A 111 15.18 -5.96 2.74
C GLU A 111 15.99 -7.23 2.46
N ALA A 112 16.37 -7.97 3.51
CA ALA A 112 17.10 -9.22 3.38
C ALA A 112 16.29 -10.27 2.61
N LEU A 113 14.98 -10.35 2.89
CA LEU A 113 14.07 -11.23 2.18
C LEU A 113 13.93 -10.84 0.70
N TYR A 114 13.78 -9.55 0.40
CA TYR A 114 13.80 -9.06 -0.97
C TYR A 114 15.11 -9.45 -1.67
N ASN A 115 16.25 -9.20 -1.02
CA ASN A 115 17.58 -9.47 -1.57
C ASN A 115 17.85 -10.97 -1.81
N LYS A 116 17.24 -11.86 -1.03
CA LYS A 116 17.30 -13.32 -1.24
C LYS A 116 16.69 -13.75 -2.58
N TYR A 117 15.67 -13.02 -3.05
CA TYR A 117 14.87 -13.42 -4.20
C TYR A 117 15.02 -12.50 -5.42
N LYS A 118 15.58 -11.29 -5.26
CA LYS A 118 15.89 -10.41 -6.39
C LYS A 118 16.93 -11.10 -7.28
N LYS A 119 16.64 -11.15 -8.58
CA LYS A 119 17.59 -11.57 -9.61
C LYS A 119 18.36 -10.37 -10.13
#